data_AF-A0A5K1JWD5-F1
#
_entry.id   AF-A0A5K1JWD5-F1
#
_cell.length_a   1.000
_cell.length_b   1.000
_cell.length_c   1.000
_cell.angle_alpha   90.00
_cell.angle_beta   90.00
_cell.angle_gamma   90.00
#
_symmetry.space_group_name_H-M   'P 1'
#
loop_
_entity.id
_entity.type
_entity.pdbx_description
1 polymer ?
#
loop_
_entity_poly.entity_id
_entity_poly.type
_entity_poly.pdbx_seq_one_letter_code
_entity_poly.pdbx_strand_id
1 'polypeptide(L)'
;MDKAPHDEEVAVATRAVVFPDAGGEIQEKPTHVARPKGVEMKREMTKEDKELADAGYDELNQEKAQANANAKLDNVDINEHMLSFKDLQAELDTAFDAKDPGLSPGLTNDDAKARLSRDGPNVLTPPKKKSALRKYYDCLMTMFNILLIIAGILEYILLGVDFKDNFANTYLGGILIGVAFLNALIEFYQLQKSEAILASFLAMIPPSCRVVRDGSLITLPAADLVKGDLVLVRSGDKTPADLILFASSDLKVDNSSLTGESEPQERSARPGGVQQRAVEAENLIFNSTLIVNGEGWGVVVRTGDHTLIGQIAALTGNETGKKSPLAVEMY
;
A
#
# COMPACT_ATOMS: atom_id res chain seq x y z
N MET A 1 -2.16 72.56 44.83
CA MET A 1 -3.62 72.73 44.65
C MET A 1 -4.12 71.52 43.90
N ASP A 2 -4.66 70.54 44.62
CA ASP A 2 -6.11 70.22 44.73
C ASP A 2 -6.39 69.03 43.78
N LYS A 3 -7.05 67.93 44.14
CA LYS A 3 -7.69 67.46 45.38
C LYS A 3 -7.96 65.95 45.18
N ALA A 4 -7.93 65.18 46.27
CA ALA A 4 -8.14 63.73 46.39
C ALA A 4 -9.62 63.29 46.14
N PRO A 5 -10.08 62.04 46.39
CA PRO A 5 -9.37 60.85 46.87
C PRO A 5 -9.74 59.49 46.24
N HIS A 6 -8.92 58.52 46.62
CA HIS A 6 -9.07 57.07 46.62
C HIS A 6 -9.93 56.59 47.83
N ASP A 7 -10.27 55.29 47.79
CA ASP A 7 -10.59 54.37 48.90
C ASP A 7 -12.07 54.09 49.23
N GLU A 8 -12.44 52.81 49.07
CA GLU A 8 -13.26 51.96 49.95
C GLU A 8 -13.58 50.66 49.18
N GLU A 9 -13.59 49.43 49.70
CA GLU A 9 -12.93 48.76 50.82
C GLU A 9 -13.22 47.26 50.55
N VAL A 10 -12.21 46.40 50.67
CA VAL A 10 -12.33 44.95 50.46
C VAL A 10 -12.85 44.32 51.74
N ALA A 11 -13.98 43.60 51.69
CA ALA A 11 -14.44 42.75 52.79
C ALA A 11 -14.62 41.30 52.31
N VAL A 12 -13.62 40.47 52.61
CA VAL A 12 -13.68 39.01 52.53
C VAL A 12 -14.35 38.50 53.81
N ALA A 13 -15.47 37.81 53.69
CA ALA A 13 -16.09 37.07 54.79
C ALA A 13 -16.01 35.57 54.51
N THR A 14 -14.97 34.95 55.07
CA THR A 14 -14.79 33.50 55.16
C THR A 14 -15.90 32.90 56.02
N ARG A 15 -16.61 31.88 55.52
CA ARG A 15 -17.44 31.03 56.37
C ARG A 15 -17.16 29.56 56.08
N ALA A 16 -16.58 28.91 57.07
CA ALA A 16 -16.20 27.51 57.11
C ALA A 16 -17.42 26.58 56.92
N VAL A 17 -17.23 25.51 56.16
CA VAL A 17 -18.17 24.39 56.09
C VAL A 17 -17.66 23.31 57.05
N VAL A 18 -18.41 23.12 58.15
CA VAL A 18 -18.23 22.03 59.09
C VAL A 18 -18.97 20.81 58.53
N PHE A 19 -18.28 19.70 58.34
CA PHE A 19 -18.87 18.41 58.01
C PHE A 19 -19.25 17.67 59.30
N PRO A 20 -20.49 17.20 59.46
CA PRO A 20 -20.82 16.17 60.43
C PRO A 20 -20.81 14.79 59.75
N ASP A 21 -19.98 13.89 60.30
CA ASP A 21 -19.99 12.46 60.01
C ASP A 21 -21.15 11.73 60.73
N ALA A 22 -21.48 10.56 60.19
CA ALA A 22 -22.27 9.46 60.76
C ALA A 22 -23.77 9.35 60.39
N GLY A 23 -24.06 8.35 59.55
CA GLY A 23 -25.02 7.28 59.84
C GLY A 23 -26.50 7.65 59.99
N GLY A 24 -27.29 7.32 58.97
CA GLY A 24 -28.76 7.21 59.10
C GLY A 24 -29.46 7.12 57.76
N GLU A 25 -29.97 5.93 57.42
CA GLU A 25 -30.92 5.71 56.33
C GLU A 25 -32.19 6.53 56.57
N ILE A 26 -32.63 7.32 55.59
CA ILE A 26 -33.98 7.90 55.57
C ILE A 26 -34.57 7.73 54.16
N GLN A 27 -35.70 7.01 54.13
CA GLN A 27 -36.52 6.70 52.97
C GLN A 27 -37.12 7.96 52.32
N GLU A 28 -36.95 8.12 51.01
CA GLU A 28 -37.74 9.05 50.20
C GLU A 28 -38.81 8.30 49.38
N LYS A 29 -40.08 8.69 49.57
CA LYS A 29 -41.23 8.24 48.77
C LYS A 29 -41.13 8.79 47.33
N PRO A 30 -41.44 7.98 46.29
CA PRO A 30 -41.36 8.46 44.91
C PRO A 30 -42.57 9.33 44.57
N THR A 31 -42.31 10.62 44.30
CA THR A 31 -43.32 11.51 43.71
C THR A 31 -43.09 11.54 42.20
N HIS A 32 -43.86 10.77 41.45
CA HIS A 32 -43.83 10.74 40.00
C HIS A 32 -44.32 12.09 39.44
N VAL A 33 -43.40 12.95 39.00
CA VAL A 33 -43.70 14.11 38.16
C VAL A 33 -43.41 13.72 36.70
N ALA A 34 -44.44 13.74 35.86
CA ALA A 34 -44.32 13.40 34.44
C ALA A 34 -43.45 14.43 33.69
N ARG A 35 -42.41 13.96 33.00
CA ARG A 35 -41.53 14.77 32.16
C ARG A 35 -42.28 15.17 30.88
N PRO A 36 -42.36 16.47 30.49
CA PRO A 36 -42.93 16.83 29.20
C PRO A 36 -42.06 16.27 28.07
N LYS A 37 -42.71 15.71 27.03
CA LYS A 37 -42.04 15.18 25.84
C LYS A 37 -41.22 16.30 25.18
N GLY A 38 -39.92 16.08 25.04
CA GLY A 38 -39.02 16.98 24.33
C GLY A 38 -39.44 17.14 22.87
N VAL A 39 -39.36 18.36 22.37
CA VAL A 39 -39.55 18.69 20.95
C VAL A 39 -38.39 18.06 20.17
N GLU A 40 -38.68 17.10 19.28
CA GLU A 40 -37.71 16.65 18.28
C GLU A 40 -37.47 17.79 17.29
N MET A 41 -36.42 18.58 17.50
CA MET A 41 -35.88 19.42 16.43
C MET A 41 -35.10 18.53 15.48
N LYS A 42 -35.67 18.20 14.32
CA LYS A 42 -34.88 17.79 13.16
C LYS A 42 -34.08 19.00 12.69
N ARG A 43 -32.86 19.14 13.20
CA ARG A 43 -31.88 20.09 12.68
C ARG A 43 -31.40 19.54 11.35
N GLU A 44 -31.81 20.16 10.24
CA GLU A 44 -31.17 19.90 8.95
C GLU A 44 -29.72 20.35 9.07
N MET A 45 -28.78 19.41 8.90
CA MET A 45 -27.35 19.72 8.93
C MET A 45 -27.05 20.75 7.86
N THR A 46 -26.41 21.85 8.26
CA THR A 46 -25.93 22.84 7.32
C THR A 46 -24.85 22.23 6.42
N LYS A 47 -24.60 22.83 5.26
CA LYS A 47 -23.61 22.32 4.32
C LYS A 47 -22.20 22.25 4.96
N GLU A 48 -21.88 23.22 5.81
CA GLU A 48 -20.65 23.24 6.61
C GLU A 48 -20.61 22.10 7.63
N ASP A 49 -21.73 21.79 8.31
CA ASP A 49 -21.81 20.65 9.23
C ASP A 49 -21.58 19.31 8.51
N LYS A 50 -22.03 19.19 7.26
CA LYS A 50 -21.79 17.98 6.43
C LYS A 50 -20.33 17.90 5.98
N GLU A 51 -19.73 19.00 5.54
CA GLU A 51 -18.33 19.03 5.12
C GLU A 51 -17.38 18.75 6.29
N LEU A 52 -17.68 19.26 7.50
CA LEU A 52 -16.95 18.94 8.73
C LEU A 52 -17.12 17.47 9.14
N ALA A 53 -18.31 16.89 8.95
CA ALA A 53 -18.54 15.48 9.22
C ALA A 53 -17.79 14.58 8.23
N ASP A 54 -17.86 14.88 6.92
CA ASP A 54 -17.15 14.13 5.87
C ASP A 54 -15.64 14.20 6.05
N ALA A 55 -15.08 15.36 6.41
CA ALA A 55 -13.66 15.50 6.74
C ALA A 55 -13.25 14.62 7.92
N GLY A 56 -14.08 14.54 8.97
CA GLY A 56 -13.83 13.65 10.11
C GLY A 56 -13.92 12.16 9.76
N TYR A 57 -14.77 11.78 8.80
CA TYR A 57 -14.83 10.41 8.28
C TYR A 57 -13.60 10.06 7.46
N ASP A 58 -13.07 10.98 6.65
CA ASP A 58 -11.86 10.76 5.86
C ASP A 58 -10.62 10.57 6.74
N GLU A 59 -10.46 11.38 7.80
CA GLU A 59 -9.38 11.21 8.78
C GLU A 59 -9.52 9.87 9.54
N LEU A 60 -10.71 9.51 10.02
CA LEU A 60 -10.97 8.21 10.66
C LEU A 60 -10.74 7.02 9.72
N ASN A 61 -11.02 7.18 8.43
CA ASN A 61 -10.77 6.16 7.42
C ASN A 61 -9.28 6.04 7.11
N GLN A 62 -8.54 7.15 7.09
CA GLN A 62 -7.09 7.16 6.96
C GLN A 62 -6.41 6.54 8.17
N GLU A 63 -6.81 6.89 9.40
CA GLU A 63 -6.31 6.28 10.63
C GLU A 63 -6.61 4.78 10.68
N LYS A 64 -7.84 4.36 10.31
CA LYS A 64 -8.18 2.93 10.24
C LYS A 64 -7.46 2.21 9.12
N ALA A 65 -7.21 2.86 7.98
CA ALA A 65 -6.44 2.30 6.87
C ALA A 65 -4.97 2.14 7.27
N GLN A 66 -4.38 3.12 7.95
CA GLN A 66 -3.05 3.04 8.56
C GLN A 66 -3.00 1.96 9.64
N ALA A 67 -3.98 1.91 10.55
CA ALA A 67 -4.04 0.90 11.60
C ALA A 67 -4.20 -0.52 11.02
N ASN A 68 -5.02 -0.69 9.98
CA ASN A 68 -5.16 -1.97 9.29
C ASN A 68 -3.92 -2.33 8.44
N ALA A 69 -3.24 -1.35 7.84
CA ALA A 69 -1.97 -1.57 7.15
C ALA A 69 -0.88 -2.00 8.15
N ASN A 70 -0.80 -1.34 9.30
CA ASN A 70 0.10 -1.68 10.40
C ASN A 70 -0.23 -3.06 11.00
N ALA A 71 -1.51 -3.40 11.19
CA ALA A 71 -1.93 -4.71 11.67
C ALA A 71 -1.69 -5.82 10.63
N LYS A 72 -1.75 -5.53 9.32
CA LYS A 72 -1.36 -6.46 8.26
C LYS A 72 0.17 -6.63 8.18
N LEU A 73 0.95 -5.58 8.49
CA LEU A 73 2.42 -5.63 8.63
C LEU A 73 2.85 -6.53 9.81
N ASP A 74 2.08 -6.57 10.90
CA ASP A 74 2.35 -7.43 12.06
C ASP A 74 2.21 -8.93 11.76
N ASN A 75 1.59 -9.32 10.63
CA ASN A 75 1.42 -10.72 10.22
C ASN A 75 2.43 -11.16 9.15
N VAL A 76 3.45 -10.34 8.88
CA VAL A 76 4.52 -10.67 7.94
C VAL A 76 5.59 -11.45 8.69
N ASP A 77 5.70 -12.74 8.38
CA ASP A 77 6.67 -13.67 8.96
C ASP A 77 8.07 -13.34 8.44
N ILE A 78 8.75 -12.32 8.96
CA ILE A 78 10.18 -12.04 8.73
C ILE A 78 10.91 -12.29 10.05
N ASN A 79 11.80 -13.29 10.10
CA ASN A 79 12.52 -13.66 11.32
C ASN A 79 14.04 -13.76 11.12
N GLU A 80 14.50 -13.68 9.88
CA GLU A 80 15.91 -13.87 9.53
C GLU A 80 16.81 -12.83 10.21
N HIS A 81 16.29 -11.63 10.49
CA HIS A 81 17.01 -10.55 11.19
C HIS A 81 17.31 -10.87 12.67
N MET A 82 16.65 -11.88 13.24
CA MET A 82 16.87 -12.37 14.61
C MET A 82 18.04 -13.36 14.70
N LEU A 83 18.51 -13.89 13.57
CA LEU A 83 19.56 -14.90 13.52
C LEU A 83 20.95 -14.31 13.73
N SER A 84 21.84 -15.09 14.34
CA SER A 84 23.25 -14.76 14.39
C SER A 84 23.89 -14.95 13.01
N PHE A 85 25.03 -14.29 12.75
CA PHE A 85 25.73 -14.47 11.47
C PHE A 85 26.07 -15.93 11.18
N LYS A 86 26.42 -16.71 12.21
CA LYS A 86 26.73 -18.14 12.04
C LYS A 86 25.51 -18.94 11.60
N ASP A 87 24.36 -18.67 12.20
CA ASP A 87 23.11 -19.37 11.87
C ASP A 87 22.61 -18.95 10.49
N LEU A 88 22.75 -17.66 10.15
CA LEU A 88 22.40 -17.12 8.83
C LEU A 88 23.26 -17.73 7.71
N GLN A 89 24.56 -17.90 7.95
CA GLN A 89 25.48 -18.59 7.03
C GLN A 89 25.10 -20.06 6.83
N ALA A 90 24.68 -20.74 7.91
CA ALA A 90 24.26 -22.13 7.86
C ALA A 90 22.92 -22.32 7.14
N GLU A 91 21.96 -21.42 7.36
CA GLU A 91 20.64 -21.48 6.72
C GLU A 91 20.70 -21.15 5.23
N LEU A 92 21.48 -20.14 4.85
CA LEU A 92 21.61 -19.69 3.46
C LEU A 92 22.69 -20.44 2.68
N ASP A 93 23.45 -21.32 3.34
CA ASP A 93 24.58 -22.05 2.77
C ASP A 93 25.51 -21.11 1.97
N THR A 94 25.94 -20.04 2.65
CA THR A 94 26.77 -18.97 2.09
C THR A 94 27.79 -18.48 3.11
N ALA A 95 28.98 -18.10 2.65
CA ALA A 95 30.06 -17.65 3.49
C ALA A 95 30.39 -16.17 3.23
N PHE A 96 30.37 -15.37 4.28
CA PHE A 96 30.75 -13.95 4.28
C PHE A 96 31.63 -13.63 5.48
N ASP A 97 32.52 -12.66 5.31
CA ASP A 97 33.35 -12.10 6.38
C ASP A 97 32.89 -10.68 6.68
N ALA A 98 32.57 -10.41 7.95
CA ALA A 98 32.16 -9.08 8.41
C ALA A 98 33.33 -8.09 8.51
N LYS A 99 34.58 -8.57 8.60
CA LYS A 99 35.77 -7.70 8.68
C LYS A 99 36.19 -7.20 7.31
N ASP A 100 36.28 -8.11 6.34
CA ASP A 100 36.70 -7.82 4.98
C ASP A 100 35.61 -8.26 3.98
N PRO A 101 34.51 -7.52 3.88
CA PRO A 101 33.34 -7.94 3.11
C PRO A 101 33.62 -8.15 1.62
N GLY A 102 34.52 -7.36 1.03
CA GLY A 102 34.91 -7.48 -0.37
C GLY A 102 35.79 -8.69 -0.71
N LEU A 103 36.39 -9.35 0.29
CA LEU A 103 37.16 -10.60 0.13
C LEU A 103 36.33 -11.84 0.48
N SER A 104 35.04 -11.66 0.77
CA SER A 104 34.13 -12.77 1.02
C SER A 104 34.05 -13.68 -0.22
N PRO A 105 34.03 -15.01 -0.05
CA PRO A 105 33.93 -15.94 -1.18
C PRO A 105 32.58 -15.81 -1.91
N GLY A 106 31.49 -15.48 -1.20
CA GLY A 106 30.16 -15.39 -1.79
C GLY A 106 29.68 -16.73 -2.36
N LEU A 107 28.67 -16.68 -3.22
CA LEU A 107 28.17 -17.86 -3.94
C LEU A 107 29.00 -18.13 -5.20
N THR A 108 29.07 -19.40 -5.62
CA THR A 108 29.62 -19.73 -6.93
C THR A 108 28.62 -19.41 -8.04
N ASN A 109 29.11 -19.13 -9.26
CA ASN A 109 28.21 -18.90 -10.40
C ASN A 109 27.30 -20.10 -10.72
N ASP A 110 27.76 -21.33 -10.46
CA ASP A 110 26.97 -22.53 -10.71
C ASP A 110 25.89 -22.73 -9.64
N ASP A 111 26.20 -22.48 -8.36
CA ASP A 111 25.20 -22.51 -7.28
C ASP A 111 24.16 -21.43 -7.46
N ALA A 112 24.57 -20.23 -7.87
CA ALA A 112 23.64 -19.14 -8.15
C ALA A 112 22.67 -19.50 -9.30
N LYS A 113 23.15 -20.12 -10.38
CA LYS A 113 22.29 -20.60 -11.48
C LYS A 113 21.35 -21.74 -11.04
N ALA A 114 21.83 -22.65 -10.20
CA ALA A 114 21.01 -23.73 -9.66
C ALA A 114 19.87 -23.18 -8.78
N ARG A 115 20.17 -22.21 -7.90
CA ARG A 115 19.17 -21.51 -7.08
C ARG A 115 18.19 -20.70 -7.93
N LEU A 116 18.68 -20.00 -8.95
CA LEU A 116 17.84 -19.23 -9.87
C LEU A 116 16.85 -20.13 -10.62
N SER A 117 17.29 -21.33 -11.03
CA SER A 117 16.44 -22.32 -11.69
C SER A 117 15.41 -22.97 -10.76
N ARG A 118 15.73 -23.07 -9.46
CA ARG A 118 14.86 -23.66 -8.43
C ARG A 118 13.82 -22.67 -7.91
N ASP A 119 14.25 -21.46 -7.57
CA ASP A 119 13.44 -20.45 -6.85
C ASP A 119 12.82 -19.42 -7.80
N GLY A 120 13.33 -19.31 -9.03
CA GLY A 120 12.91 -18.31 -10.01
C GLY A 120 13.62 -16.97 -9.85
N PRO A 121 13.38 -16.03 -10.78
CA PRO A 121 14.03 -14.72 -10.79
C PRO A 121 13.51 -13.81 -9.67
N ASN A 122 14.34 -12.86 -9.24
CA ASN A 122 13.98 -11.80 -8.30
C ASN A 122 13.13 -10.72 -8.98
N VAL A 123 11.92 -11.09 -9.38
CA VAL A 123 10.93 -10.20 -10.02
C VAL A 123 9.58 -10.47 -9.38
N LEU A 124 8.83 -9.42 -9.10
CA LEU A 124 7.45 -9.56 -8.61
C LEU A 124 6.59 -10.19 -9.69
N THR A 125 5.81 -11.22 -9.34
CA THR A 125 4.93 -11.89 -10.29
C THR A 125 3.87 -10.89 -10.76
N PRO A 126 3.82 -10.57 -12.07
CA PRO A 126 2.85 -9.61 -12.56
C PRO A 126 1.42 -10.15 -12.36
N PRO A 127 0.45 -9.31 -11.99
CA PRO A 127 -0.93 -9.74 -11.82
C PRO A 127 -1.45 -10.38 -13.11
N LYS A 128 -2.30 -11.40 -13.00
CA LYS A 128 -2.90 -12.10 -14.14
C LYS A 128 -3.61 -11.08 -15.04
N LYS A 129 -3.02 -10.75 -16.17
CA LYS A 129 -3.61 -9.85 -17.16
C LYS A 129 -4.89 -10.51 -17.71
N LYS A 130 -6.01 -9.78 -17.71
CA LYS A 130 -7.21 -10.21 -18.44
C LYS A 130 -6.84 -10.45 -19.91
N SER A 131 -7.37 -11.52 -20.52
CA SER A 131 -7.13 -11.79 -21.94
C SER A 131 -7.65 -10.63 -22.80
N ALA A 132 -7.01 -10.36 -23.93
CA ALA A 132 -7.39 -9.24 -24.81
C ALA A 132 -8.87 -9.34 -25.24
N LEU A 133 -9.35 -10.56 -25.53
CA LEU A 133 -10.76 -10.82 -25.83
C LEU A 133 -11.67 -10.51 -24.64
N ARG A 134 -11.25 -10.86 -23.42
CA ARG A 134 -12.05 -10.56 -22.22
C ARG A 134 -12.12 -9.05 -21.98
N LYS A 135 -11.02 -8.31 -22.20
CA LYS A 135 -11.01 -6.86 -22.10
C LYS A 135 -11.94 -6.21 -23.12
N TYR A 136 -11.91 -6.67 -24.37
CA TYR A 136 -12.83 -6.18 -25.40
C TYR A 136 -14.29 -6.45 -25.05
N TYR A 137 -14.59 -7.66 -24.55
CA TYR A 137 -15.93 -8.00 -24.07
C TYR A 137 -16.38 -7.10 -22.92
N ASP A 138 -15.48 -6.81 -21.96
CA ASP A 138 -15.76 -5.89 -20.86
C ASP A 138 -16.07 -4.46 -21.40
N CYS A 139 -15.39 -3.99 -22.46
CA CYS A 139 -15.70 -2.71 -23.14
C CYS A 139 -17.04 -2.75 -23.92
N LEU A 140 -17.40 -3.89 -24.51
CA LEU A 140 -18.68 -4.04 -25.19
C LEU A 140 -19.88 -4.04 -24.21
N MET A 141 -19.66 -4.50 -22.99
CA MET A 141 -20.67 -4.58 -21.93
C MET A 141 -20.76 -3.32 -21.05
N THR A 142 -20.34 -2.15 -21.57
CA THR A 142 -20.59 -0.86 -20.92
C THR A 142 -22.06 -0.47 -21.06
N MET A 143 -22.60 0.30 -20.11
CA MET A 143 -24.04 0.64 -20.06
C MET A 143 -24.54 1.25 -21.38
N PHE A 144 -23.77 2.17 -21.96
CA PHE A 144 -24.11 2.81 -23.22
C PHE A 144 -24.12 1.83 -24.40
N ASN A 145 -23.11 0.96 -24.52
CA ASN A 145 -23.05 -0.04 -25.59
C ASN A 145 -24.17 -1.09 -25.44
N ILE A 146 -24.50 -1.50 -24.21
CA ILE A 146 -25.64 -2.39 -23.94
C ILE A 146 -26.95 -1.73 -24.38
N LEU A 147 -27.15 -0.44 -24.07
CA LEU A 147 -28.35 0.29 -24.48
C LEU A 147 -28.48 0.34 -26.01
N LEU A 148 -27.39 0.62 -26.73
CA LEU A 148 -27.37 0.63 -28.19
C LEU A 148 -27.64 -0.76 -28.79
N ILE A 149 -27.08 -1.82 -28.19
CA ILE A 149 -27.33 -3.20 -28.63
C ILE A 149 -28.80 -3.58 -28.42
N ILE A 150 -29.37 -3.28 -27.25
CA ILE A 150 -30.78 -3.55 -26.95
C ILE A 150 -31.67 -2.75 -27.92
N ALA A 151 -31.41 -1.46 -28.11
CA ALA A 151 -32.15 -0.62 -29.06
C ALA A 151 -32.09 -1.21 -30.48
N GLY A 152 -30.90 -1.63 -30.93
CA GLY A 152 -30.74 -2.27 -32.24
C GLY A 152 -31.49 -3.60 -32.35
N ILE A 153 -31.52 -4.42 -31.30
CA ILE A 153 -32.31 -5.65 -31.25
C ILE A 153 -33.82 -5.33 -31.32
N LEU A 154 -34.29 -4.30 -30.61
CA LEU A 154 -35.69 -3.89 -30.66
C LEU A 154 -36.11 -3.46 -32.07
N GLU A 155 -35.27 -2.72 -32.80
CA GLU A 155 -35.53 -2.34 -34.19
C GLU A 155 -35.72 -3.58 -35.09
N TYR A 156 -34.92 -4.64 -34.89
CA TYR A 156 -35.08 -5.91 -35.61
C TYR A 156 -36.34 -6.69 -35.19
N ILE A 157 -36.78 -6.58 -33.93
CA ILE A 157 -38.06 -7.16 -33.50
C ILE A 157 -39.22 -6.46 -34.20
N LEU A 158 -39.20 -5.11 -34.28
CA LEU A 158 -40.23 -4.34 -34.99
C LEU A 158 -40.29 -4.68 -36.48
N LEU A 159 -39.13 -4.86 -37.12
CA LEU A 159 -39.05 -5.33 -38.51
C LEU A 159 -39.73 -6.70 -38.70
N GLY A 160 -39.61 -7.60 -37.71
CA GLY A 160 -40.23 -8.92 -37.74
C GLY A 160 -41.76 -8.92 -37.61
N VAL A 161 -42.35 -7.86 -37.04
CA VAL A 161 -43.82 -7.72 -36.88
C VAL A 161 -44.48 -7.23 -38.17
N ASP A 162 -43.90 -6.22 -38.83
CA ASP A 162 -44.40 -5.72 -40.11
C ASP A 162 -43.25 -5.34 -41.04
N PHE A 163 -43.02 -6.20 -42.02
CA PHE A 163 -41.88 -6.14 -42.92
C PHE A 163 -41.99 -5.04 -44.00
N LYS A 164 -43.22 -4.62 -44.34
CA LYS A 164 -43.44 -3.69 -45.46
C LYS A 164 -43.31 -2.24 -45.02
N ASP A 165 -43.86 -1.90 -43.86
CA ASP A 165 -43.84 -0.52 -43.38
C ASP A 165 -42.57 -0.19 -42.58
N ASN A 166 -41.89 -1.20 -42.02
CA ASN A 166 -40.71 -0.99 -41.16
C ASN A 166 -39.36 -1.36 -41.82
N PHE A 167 -39.27 -1.41 -43.15
CA PHE A 167 -38.01 -1.76 -43.84
C PHE A 167 -36.82 -0.87 -43.43
N ALA A 168 -37.07 0.41 -43.12
CA ALA A 168 -36.08 1.36 -42.63
C ALA A 168 -35.39 0.92 -41.32
N ASN A 169 -36.09 0.18 -40.46
CA ASN A 169 -35.59 -0.29 -39.17
C ASN A 169 -34.44 -1.30 -39.34
N THR A 170 -34.34 -1.97 -40.50
CA THR A 170 -33.21 -2.85 -40.87
C THR A 170 -31.87 -2.10 -40.82
N TYR A 171 -31.85 -0.88 -41.37
CA TYR A 171 -30.66 -0.04 -41.41
C TYR A 171 -30.39 0.59 -40.05
N LEU A 172 -31.44 1.07 -39.38
CA LEU A 172 -31.32 1.72 -38.07
C LEU A 172 -30.75 0.76 -37.01
N GLY A 173 -31.30 -0.46 -36.92
CA GLY A 173 -30.80 -1.48 -36.00
C GLY A 173 -29.34 -1.88 -36.28
N GLY A 174 -28.99 -2.03 -37.56
CA GLY A 174 -27.63 -2.33 -37.99
C GLY A 174 -26.64 -1.21 -37.64
N ILE A 175 -27.04 0.05 -37.81
CA ILE A 175 -26.24 1.22 -37.44
C ILE A 175 -26.01 1.26 -35.92
N LEU A 176 -27.06 1.07 -35.11
CA LEU A 176 -26.95 1.11 -33.64
C LEU A 176 -25.97 0.05 -33.11
N ILE A 177 -26.09 -1.20 -33.59
CA ILE A 177 -25.16 -2.27 -33.23
C ILE A 177 -23.77 -1.95 -33.75
N GLY A 178 -23.63 -1.51 -35.01
CA GLY A 178 -22.34 -1.13 -35.58
C GLY A 178 -21.61 -0.04 -34.79
N VAL A 179 -22.34 0.98 -34.33
CA VAL A 179 -21.79 2.04 -33.47
C VAL A 179 -21.34 1.50 -32.12
N ALA A 180 -22.09 0.60 -31.49
CA ALA A 180 -21.68 -0.02 -30.22
C ALA A 180 -20.36 -0.80 -30.35
N PHE A 181 -20.21 -1.59 -31.42
CA PHE A 181 -18.97 -2.33 -31.69
C PHE A 181 -17.78 -1.42 -32.00
N LEU A 182 -18.01 -0.33 -32.75
CA LEU A 182 -16.99 0.66 -33.06
C LEU A 182 -16.53 1.41 -31.81
N ASN A 183 -17.47 1.82 -30.95
CA ASN A 183 -17.15 2.48 -29.68
C ASN A 183 -16.32 1.57 -28.77
N ALA A 184 -16.74 0.31 -28.58
CA ALA A 184 -15.98 -0.67 -27.81
C ALA A 184 -14.56 -0.90 -28.38
N LEU A 185 -14.40 -0.84 -29.70
CA LEU A 185 -13.09 -0.95 -30.35
C LEU A 185 -12.19 0.25 -30.05
N ILE A 186 -12.75 1.47 -30.11
CA ILE A 186 -12.03 2.70 -29.77
C ILE A 186 -11.61 2.67 -28.31
N GLU A 187 -12.51 2.32 -27.39
CA GLU A 187 -12.22 2.18 -25.95
C GLU A 187 -11.13 1.14 -25.69
N PHE A 188 -11.23 -0.04 -26.31
CA PHE A 188 -10.22 -1.09 -26.19
C PHE A 188 -8.85 -0.64 -26.67
N TYR A 189 -8.78 0.09 -27.80
CA TYR A 189 -7.52 0.60 -28.34
C TYR A 189 -6.90 1.66 -27.42
N GLN A 190 -7.71 2.55 -26.85
CA GLN A 190 -7.25 3.55 -25.88
C GLN A 190 -6.72 2.91 -24.59
N LEU A 191 -7.39 1.86 -24.11
CA LEU A 191 -6.98 1.10 -22.95
C LEU A 191 -5.62 0.43 -23.16
N GLN A 192 -5.45 -0.25 -24.30
CA GLN A 192 -4.19 -0.93 -24.65
C GLN A 192 -3.04 0.06 -24.85
N LYS A 193 -3.29 1.22 -25.47
CA LYS A 193 -2.28 2.27 -25.63
C LYS A 193 -1.80 2.80 -24.29
N SER A 194 -2.72 3.07 -23.36
CA SER A 194 -2.39 3.55 -22.02
C SER A 194 -1.55 2.53 -21.23
N GLU A 195 -1.93 1.24 -21.29
CA GLU A 195 -1.16 0.16 -20.66
C GLU A 195 0.24 -0.01 -21.24
N ALA A 196 0.38 0.08 -22.57
CA ALA A 196 1.67 -0.07 -23.25
C ALA A 196 2.65 1.05 -22.86
N ILE A 197 2.17 2.29 -22.76
CA ILE A 197 2.97 3.43 -22.30
C ILE A 197 3.48 3.16 -20.88
N LEU A 198 2.59 2.79 -19.96
CA LEU A 198 2.95 2.49 -18.58
C LEU A 198 3.96 1.33 -18.48
N ALA A 199 3.76 0.25 -19.24
CA ALA A 199 4.69 -0.87 -19.28
C ALA A 199 6.07 -0.47 -19.82
N SER A 200 6.14 0.38 -20.84
CA SER A 200 7.39 0.87 -21.41
C SER A 200 8.19 1.74 -20.43
N PHE A 201 7.51 2.54 -19.61
CA PHE A 201 8.16 3.32 -18.54
C PHE A 201 8.80 2.42 -17.48
N LEU A 202 8.12 1.33 -17.09
CA LEU A 202 8.66 0.37 -16.11
C LEU A 202 9.82 -0.46 -16.66
N ALA A 203 9.85 -0.73 -17.97
CA ALA A 203 10.89 -1.55 -18.60
C ALA A 203 12.21 -0.80 -18.90
N MET A 204 12.20 0.53 -18.96
CA MET A 204 13.37 1.33 -19.36
C MET A 204 14.44 1.50 -18.27
N ILE A 205 14.18 1.09 -17.04
CA ILE A 205 15.17 1.13 -15.95
C ILE A 205 15.38 -0.30 -15.48
N PRO A 206 16.27 -1.09 -16.10
CA PRO A 206 16.69 -2.34 -15.50
C PRO A 206 17.53 -2.03 -14.25
N PRO A 207 17.06 -2.34 -13.03
CA PRO A 207 17.88 -2.20 -11.85
C PRO A 207 19.04 -3.20 -11.99
N SER A 208 20.28 -2.69 -12.02
CA SER A 208 21.48 -3.51 -11.87
C SER A 208 21.94 -3.44 -10.42
N CYS A 209 22.57 -4.50 -9.94
CA CYS A 209 23.10 -4.58 -8.58
C CYS A 209 24.52 -5.13 -8.59
N ARG A 210 25.28 -4.78 -7.55
CA ARG A 210 26.65 -5.25 -7.36
C ARG A 210 26.64 -6.40 -6.37
N VAL A 211 27.18 -7.53 -6.77
CA VAL A 211 27.23 -8.73 -5.94
C VAL A 211 28.62 -9.34 -5.91
N VAL A 212 28.91 -10.13 -4.88
CA VAL A 212 30.12 -10.94 -4.81
C VAL A 212 29.78 -12.38 -5.16
N ARG A 213 30.34 -12.86 -6.26
CA ARG A 213 30.29 -14.27 -6.69
C ARG A 213 31.68 -14.74 -7.08
N ASP A 214 32.02 -15.98 -6.76
CA ASP A 214 33.37 -16.55 -6.96
C ASP A 214 34.48 -15.63 -6.40
N GLY A 215 34.24 -15.01 -5.25
CA GLY A 215 35.18 -14.09 -4.58
C GLY A 215 35.46 -12.77 -5.32
N SER A 216 34.67 -12.45 -6.35
CA SER A 216 34.84 -11.24 -7.17
C SER A 216 33.59 -10.39 -7.19
N LEU A 217 33.75 -9.07 -7.10
CA LEU A 217 32.65 -8.12 -7.22
C LEU A 217 32.24 -7.97 -8.70
N ILE A 218 31.02 -8.36 -9.02
CA ILE A 218 30.44 -8.29 -10.36
C ILE A 218 29.13 -7.50 -10.35
N THR A 219 28.79 -6.88 -11.48
CA THR A 219 27.50 -6.20 -11.66
C THR A 219 26.57 -7.08 -12.50
N LEU A 220 25.36 -7.33 -12.01
CA LEU A 220 24.37 -8.14 -12.70
C LEU A 220 22.94 -7.56 -12.59
N PRO A 221 22.01 -7.95 -13.46
CA PRO A 221 20.62 -7.52 -13.37
C PRO A 221 20.02 -7.96 -12.03
N ALA A 222 19.31 -7.08 -11.32
CA ALA A 222 18.71 -7.42 -10.03
C ALA A 222 17.72 -8.58 -10.12
N ALA A 223 17.19 -8.89 -11.31
CA ALA A 223 16.35 -10.05 -11.59
C ALA A 223 17.08 -11.41 -11.42
N ASP A 224 18.39 -11.44 -11.59
CA ASP A 224 19.21 -12.67 -11.49
C ASP A 224 19.78 -12.87 -10.07
N LEU A 225 19.32 -12.06 -9.11
CA LEU A 225 19.71 -12.13 -7.71
C LEU A 225 19.00 -13.30 -7.01
N VAL A 226 19.73 -14.07 -6.22
CA VAL A 226 19.20 -15.24 -5.52
C VAL A 226 19.46 -15.16 -4.01
N LYS A 227 18.71 -15.95 -3.23
CA LYS A 227 18.94 -16.08 -1.79
C LYS A 227 20.37 -16.54 -1.51
N GLY A 228 21.04 -15.87 -0.58
CA GLY A 228 22.43 -16.13 -0.20
C GLY A 228 23.49 -15.33 -0.98
N ASP A 229 23.11 -14.57 -2.02
CA ASP A 229 24.04 -13.64 -2.67
C ASP A 229 24.49 -12.55 -1.69
N LEU A 230 25.75 -12.11 -1.84
CA LEU A 230 26.28 -10.98 -1.08
C LEU A 230 26.20 -9.73 -1.96
N VAL A 231 25.52 -8.70 -1.49
CA VAL A 231 25.21 -7.48 -2.24
C VAL A 231 25.93 -6.29 -1.60
N LEU A 232 26.53 -5.46 -2.45
CA LEU A 232 27.06 -4.15 -2.09
C LEU A 232 26.05 -3.06 -2.48
N VAL A 233 25.58 -2.32 -1.49
CA VAL A 233 24.72 -1.14 -1.68
C VAL A 233 25.48 0.13 -1.31
N ARG A 234 25.31 1.20 -2.08
CA ARG A 234 25.91 2.52 -1.81
C ARG A 234 24.86 3.63 -1.93
N SER A 235 25.19 4.79 -1.38
CA SER A 235 24.39 6.01 -1.56
C SER A 235 23.98 6.22 -3.02
N GLY A 236 22.67 6.44 -3.23
CA GLY A 236 22.03 6.59 -4.54
C GLY A 236 21.48 5.28 -5.13
N ASP A 237 21.88 4.11 -4.61
CA ASP A 237 21.32 2.83 -5.07
C ASP A 237 19.94 2.58 -4.46
N LYS A 238 19.09 1.89 -5.20
CA LYS A 238 17.90 1.23 -4.65
C LYS A 238 18.27 -0.19 -4.23
N THR A 239 17.77 -0.61 -3.08
CA THR A 239 18.00 -1.96 -2.57
C THR A 239 17.29 -2.99 -3.47
N PRO A 240 18.00 -3.98 -4.05
CA PRO A 240 17.45 -4.88 -5.08
C PRO A 240 16.57 -6.02 -4.53
N ALA A 241 16.69 -6.33 -3.24
CA ALA A 241 16.01 -7.42 -2.55
C ALA A 241 16.01 -7.12 -1.03
N ASP A 242 15.41 -7.98 -0.21
CA ASP A 242 15.55 -7.83 1.25
C ASP A 242 16.90 -8.40 1.69
N LEU A 243 17.68 -7.57 2.38
CA LEU A 243 19.07 -7.85 2.74
C LEU A 243 19.27 -7.77 4.26
N ILE A 244 20.02 -8.72 4.82
CA ILE A 244 20.55 -8.59 6.18
C ILE A 244 21.98 -8.09 6.12
N LEU A 245 22.25 -6.99 6.81
CA LEU A 245 23.56 -6.37 6.88
C LEU A 245 24.54 -7.18 7.71
N PHE A 246 25.70 -7.45 7.12
CA PHE A 246 26.85 -8.03 7.81
C PHE A 246 28.02 -7.06 7.95
N ALA A 247 28.08 -6.01 7.12
CA ALA A 247 28.96 -4.85 7.31
C ALA A 247 28.28 -3.56 6.84
N SER A 248 28.61 -2.42 7.45
CA SER A 248 27.98 -1.13 7.14
C SER A 248 28.88 0.03 7.55
N SER A 249 28.93 1.08 6.74
CA SER A 249 29.67 2.33 6.99
C SER A 249 28.72 3.51 6.81
N ASP A 250 28.29 4.15 7.90
CA ASP A 250 27.38 5.30 7.94
C ASP A 250 26.11 5.15 7.07
N LEU A 251 25.56 3.93 7.04
CA LEU A 251 24.46 3.57 6.15
C LEU A 251 23.14 4.15 6.64
N LYS A 252 22.50 4.95 5.77
CA LYS A 252 21.16 5.51 5.99
C LYS A 252 20.23 5.14 4.87
N VAL A 253 19.02 4.71 5.21
CA VAL A 253 18.02 4.22 4.27
C VAL A 253 16.74 5.02 4.41
N ASP A 254 16.17 5.40 3.27
CA ASP A 254 14.85 6.01 3.17
C ASP A 254 13.79 4.92 2.99
N ASN A 255 12.94 4.78 4.02
CA ASN A 255 11.84 3.83 4.06
C ASN A 255 10.48 4.48 3.71
N SER A 256 10.46 5.70 3.16
CA SER A 256 9.24 6.40 2.75
C SER A 256 8.35 5.58 1.83
N SER A 257 8.96 4.73 0.98
CA SER A 257 8.23 3.82 0.09
C SER A 257 7.44 2.73 0.82
N LEU A 258 7.79 2.44 2.08
CA LEU A 258 7.18 1.39 2.91
C LEU A 258 6.36 1.97 4.07
N THR A 259 6.88 2.96 4.79
CA THR A 259 6.25 3.52 5.99
C THR A 259 5.53 4.85 5.75
N GLY A 260 5.82 5.53 4.63
CA GLY A 260 5.37 6.90 4.36
C GLY A 260 6.18 7.98 5.09
N GLU A 261 7.07 7.60 6.00
CA GLU A 261 7.93 8.52 6.74
C GLU A 261 9.19 8.84 5.91
N SER A 262 9.47 10.13 5.69
CA SER A 262 10.61 10.58 4.87
C SER A 262 11.91 10.74 5.66
N GLU A 263 11.91 10.45 6.96
CA GLU A 263 13.09 10.54 7.80
C GLU A 263 14.05 9.38 7.52
N PRO A 264 15.31 9.63 7.11
CA PRO A 264 16.28 8.58 6.86
C PRO A 264 16.60 7.80 8.15
N GLN A 265 16.50 6.48 8.09
CA GLN A 265 16.78 5.60 9.22
C GLN A 265 18.19 5.02 9.12
N GLU A 266 18.92 5.03 10.23
CA GLU A 266 20.25 4.44 10.32
C GLU A 266 20.13 2.91 10.34
N ARG A 267 20.97 2.24 9.55
CA ARG A 267 21.03 0.78 9.48
C ARG A 267 22.45 0.34 9.77
N SER A 268 22.59 -0.74 10.54
CA SER A 268 23.90 -1.23 10.94
C SER A 268 23.94 -2.75 11.11
N ALA A 269 25.10 -3.34 10.85
CA ALA A 269 25.32 -4.76 11.04
C ALA A 269 25.22 -5.15 12.53
N ARG A 270 24.50 -6.23 12.82
CA ARG A 270 24.28 -6.77 14.17
C ARG A 270 24.61 -8.27 14.19
N PRO A 271 25.82 -8.67 14.62
CA PRO A 271 26.28 -10.06 14.56
C PRO A 271 25.44 -11.07 15.34
N GLY A 272 24.77 -10.62 16.41
CA GLY A 272 23.90 -11.44 17.25
C GLY A 272 22.42 -11.42 16.87
N GLY A 273 22.07 -10.80 15.74
CA GLY A 273 20.69 -10.54 15.36
C GLY A 273 20.03 -9.42 16.20
N VAL A 274 18.80 -9.07 15.85
CA VAL A 274 18.01 -8.04 16.52
C VAL A 274 16.63 -8.59 16.89
N GLN A 275 16.29 -8.55 18.18
CA GLN A 275 15.01 -9.00 18.72
C GLN A 275 13.99 -7.85 18.71
N GLN A 276 13.73 -7.30 17.52
CA GLN A 276 12.74 -6.24 17.28
C GLN A 276 11.81 -6.68 16.13
N ARG A 277 10.75 -5.91 15.90
CA ARG A 277 9.92 -6.11 14.71
C ARG A 277 10.77 -5.89 13.46
N ALA A 278 10.49 -6.66 12.40
CA ALA A 278 11.30 -6.61 11.19
C ALA A 278 11.45 -5.19 10.61
N VAL A 279 10.35 -4.42 10.59
CA VAL A 279 10.33 -3.02 10.09
C VAL A 279 11.29 -2.10 10.87
N GLU A 280 11.44 -2.36 12.17
CA GLU A 280 12.28 -1.58 13.09
C GLU A 280 13.73 -2.08 13.15
N ALA A 281 14.00 -3.30 12.65
CA ALA A 281 15.28 -3.97 12.84
C ALA A 281 16.44 -3.29 12.10
N GLU A 282 17.40 -2.74 12.83
CA GLU A 282 18.53 -1.96 12.29
C GLU A 282 19.41 -2.71 11.28
N ASN A 283 19.43 -4.05 11.34
CA ASN A 283 20.24 -4.92 10.47
C ASN A 283 19.52 -5.37 9.20
N LEU A 284 18.27 -4.97 8.99
CA LEU A 284 17.46 -5.37 7.82
C LEU A 284 17.23 -4.17 6.88
N ILE A 285 17.40 -4.41 5.59
CA ILE A 285 17.07 -3.46 4.53
C ILE A 285 16.06 -4.10 3.60
N PHE A 286 15.01 -3.36 3.26
CA PHE A 286 13.93 -3.83 2.40
C PHE A 286 14.16 -3.52 0.93
N ASN A 287 13.64 -4.38 0.06
CA ASN A 287 13.56 -4.16 -1.38
C ASN A 287 12.89 -2.81 -1.70
N SER A 288 13.39 -2.13 -2.73
CA SER A 288 12.89 -0.83 -3.23
C SER A 288 13.06 0.37 -2.29
N THR A 289 13.76 0.21 -1.16
CA THR A 289 14.20 1.34 -0.34
C THR A 289 15.41 2.04 -0.97
N LEU A 290 15.55 3.35 -0.74
CA LEU A 290 16.65 4.15 -1.30
C LEU A 290 17.76 4.28 -0.26
N ILE A 291 19.01 4.00 -0.65
CA ILE A 291 20.17 4.27 0.19
C ILE A 291 20.50 5.76 0.09
N VAL A 292 20.29 6.50 1.18
CA VAL A 292 20.51 7.95 1.23
C VAL A 292 21.99 8.24 1.41
N ASN A 293 22.66 7.53 2.32
CA ASN A 293 24.06 7.77 2.63
C ASN A 293 24.78 6.48 3.01
N GLY A 294 26.11 6.50 2.91
CA GLY A 294 26.99 5.42 3.33
C GLY A 294 27.10 4.28 2.32
N GLU A 295 27.68 3.19 2.81
CA GLU A 295 27.76 1.91 2.10
C GLU A 295 27.42 0.74 3.03
N GLY A 296 26.85 -0.31 2.46
CA GLY A 296 26.39 -1.49 3.18
C GLY A 296 26.68 -2.76 2.41
N TRP A 297 27.05 -3.79 3.15
CA TRP A 297 27.19 -5.14 2.64
C TRP A 297 26.14 -6.01 3.32
N GLY A 298 25.29 -6.61 2.50
CA GLY A 298 24.18 -7.43 2.97
C GLY A 298 24.10 -8.75 2.24
N VAL A 299 23.59 -9.77 2.93
CA VAL A 299 23.24 -11.06 2.32
C VAL A 299 21.76 -11.07 1.97
N VAL A 300 21.43 -11.59 0.79
CA VAL A 300 20.05 -11.69 0.32
C VAL A 300 19.32 -12.78 1.09
N VAL A 301 18.28 -12.40 1.82
CA VAL A 301 17.41 -13.34 2.53
C VAL A 301 16.15 -13.67 1.75
N ARG A 302 15.57 -12.67 1.08
CA ARG A 302 14.30 -12.82 0.35
C ARG A 302 14.36 -12.12 -0.99
N THR A 303 13.75 -12.76 -1.99
CA THR A 303 13.70 -12.31 -3.38
C THR A 303 12.26 -12.35 -3.90
N GLY A 304 11.95 -11.51 -4.88
CA GLY A 304 10.68 -11.47 -5.59
C GLY A 304 9.47 -11.34 -4.66
N ASP A 305 8.48 -12.19 -4.88
CA ASP A 305 7.22 -12.21 -4.12
C ASP A 305 7.39 -12.49 -2.62
N HIS A 306 8.54 -13.07 -2.21
CA HIS A 306 8.82 -13.35 -0.80
C HIS A 306 9.33 -12.12 -0.05
N THR A 307 9.78 -11.06 -0.73
CA THR A 307 10.19 -9.81 -0.09
C THR A 307 9.02 -9.14 0.63
N LEU A 308 9.28 -8.26 1.60
CA LEU A 308 8.22 -7.52 2.30
C LEU A 308 7.29 -6.80 1.32
N ILE A 309 7.86 -6.09 0.34
CA ILE A 309 7.06 -5.41 -0.69
C ILE A 309 6.29 -6.40 -1.58
N GLY A 310 6.87 -7.56 -1.87
CA GLY A 310 6.19 -8.63 -2.61
C GLY A 310 4.99 -9.21 -1.88
N GLN A 311 5.11 -9.41 -0.57
CA GLN A 311 4.00 -9.86 0.28
C GLN A 311 2.89 -8.81 0.35
N ILE A 312 3.24 -7.53 0.50
CA ILE A 312 2.28 -6.41 0.46
C ILE A 312 1.59 -6.33 -0.91
N ALA A 313 2.34 -6.47 -2.00
CA ALA A 313 1.81 -6.47 -3.36
C ALA A 313 0.86 -7.65 -3.60
N ALA A 314 1.17 -8.84 -3.08
CA ALA A 314 0.30 -10.02 -3.17
C ALA A 314 -1.01 -9.83 -2.40
N LEU A 315 -0.95 -9.22 -1.20
CA LEU A 315 -2.14 -8.91 -0.40
C LEU A 315 -3.03 -7.87 -1.10
N THR A 316 -2.43 -6.82 -1.67
CA THR A 316 -3.16 -5.74 -2.35
C THR A 316 -3.68 -6.15 -3.72
N GLY A 317 -2.90 -6.92 -4.49
CA GLY A 317 -3.28 -7.40 -5.82
C GLY A 317 -4.45 -8.40 -5.80
N ASN A 318 -4.66 -9.07 -4.67
CA ASN A 318 -5.84 -9.91 -4.43
C ASN A 318 -7.07 -9.13 -3.97
N GLU A 319 -6.94 -7.85 -3.61
CA GLU A 319 -8.11 -7.01 -3.37
C GLU A 319 -8.73 -6.65 -4.72
N THR A 320 -9.87 -7.27 -5.03
CA THR A 320 -10.65 -7.00 -6.23
C THR A 320 -10.88 -5.50 -6.35
N GLY A 321 -10.25 -4.86 -7.34
CA GLY A 321 -10.23 -3.42 -7.50
C GLY A 321 -11.61 -2.80 -7.28
N LYS A 322 -11.75 -2.02 -6.20
CA LYS A 322 -12.94 -1.21 -5.98
C LYS A 322 -13.09 -0.27 -7.18
N LYS A 323 -14.26 -0.29 -7.82
CA LYS A 323 -14.60 0.68 -8.86
C LYS A 323 -14.43 2.09 -8.29
N SER A 324 -13.83 3.00 -9.05
CA SER A 324 -13.70 4.38 -8.62
C SER A 324 -15.09 5.00 -8.37
N PRO A 325 -15.25 5.96 -7.43
CA PRO A 325 -16.54 6.59 -7.15
C PRO A 325 -17.19 7.18 -8.41
N LEU A 326 -16.39 7.84 -9.26
CA LEU A 326 -16.82 8.33 -10.57
C LEU A 326 -17.27 7.22 -11.53
N ALA A 327 -16.60 6.07 -11.52
CA ALA A 327 -17.06 4.93 -12.31
C ALA A 327 -18.40 4.41 -11.77
N VAL A 328 -18.61 4.39 -10.46
CA VAL A 328 -19.90 4.00 -9.86
C VAL A 328 -21.02 4.97 -10.24
N GLU A 329 -20.75 6.26 -10.36
CA GLU A 329 -21.75 7.26 -10.79
C GLU A 329 -22.09 7.20 -12.29
N MET A 330 -21.21 6.63 -13.11
CA MET A 330 -21.40 6.47 -14.57
C MET A 330 -22.13 5.18 -14.96
N TYR A 331 -22.30 4.23 -14.02
CA TYR A 331 -23.02 2.95 -14.19
C TYR A 331 -24.37 2.98 -13.48
#